data_AF-A0A950CY13-F1
#
_entry.id   AF-A0A950CY13-F1
#
_cell.length_a   1.000
_cell.length_b   1.000
_cell.length_c   1.000
_cell.angle_alpha   90.00
_cell.angle_beta   90.00
_cell.angle_gamma   90.00
#
_symmetry.space_group_name_H-M   'P 1'
#
loop_
_entity.id
_entity.type
_entity.pdbx_description
1 polymer ?
#
loop_
_entity_poly.entity_id
_entity_poly.type
_entity_poly.pdbx_seq_one_letter_code
_entity_poly.pdbx_strand_id
1 'polypeptide(L)'
;IGAAMIGWHGASMLCYVTPKEHLGLPNREDVKQGIIAYKIAAHAADVARQRPGARDRDDELSRARFSFDWKRQFELSLDPETAQAFHDETLPEEGFKEAAFCSMCGPKFCSMNHSSKTQEFTEAEAAAVLAAAAGEHLVNIPEPASGD
;
A
#
# COMPACT_ATOMS: atom_id res chain seq x y z
N ILE A 1 4.16 12.31 14.99
CA ILE A 1 3.70 13.52 14.27
C ILE A 1 4.72 14.66 14.41
N GLY A 2 4.86 15.28 15.60
CA GLY A 2 5.79 16.40 15.80
C GLY A 2 7.24 16.09 15.39
N ALA A 3 7.72 14.87 15.66
CA ALA A 3 9.03 14.40 15.23
C ALA A 3 9.26 14.46 13.71
N ALA A 4 8.26 14.08 12.90
CA ALA A 4 8.36 14.16 11.43
C ALA A 4 8.36 15.62 10.95
N MET A 5 7.50 16.47 11.54
CA MET A 5 7.44 17.90 11.22
C MET A 5 8.76 18.61 11.55
N ILE A 6 9.27 18.45 12.77
CA ILE A 6 10.51 19.13 13.17
C ILE A 6 11.73 18.54 12.46
N GLY A 7 11.71 17.24 12.14
CA GLY A 7 12.71 16.60 11.28
C GLY A 7 12.74 17.22 9.88
N TRP A 8 11.56 17.44 9.27
CA TRP A 8 11.43 18.14 8.00
C TRP A 8 11.98 19.57 8.08
N HIS A 9 11.69 20.29 9.18
CA HIS A 9 12.21 21.63 9.44
C HIS A 9 13.68 21.69 9.90
N GLY A 10 14.42 20.56 9.89
CA GLY A 10 15.87 20.55 10.01
C GLY A 10 16.43 20.01 11.33
N ALA A 11 15.60 19.49 12.24
CA ALA A 11 16.12 18.73 13.37
C ALA A 11 17.00 17.58 12.88
N SER A 12 18.22 17.50 13.44
CA SER A 12 19.24 16.54 13.00
C SER A 12 19.18 15.20 13.75
N MET A 13 18.49 15.17 14.89
CA MET A 13 18.28 13.98 15.70
C MET A 13 16.90 14.03 16.37
N LEU A 14 16.22 12.89 16.42
CA LEU A 14 14.91 12.73 17.04
C LEU A 14 15.04 11.70 18.16
N CYS A 15 14.91 12.13 19.41
CA CYS A 15 14.82 11.18 20.53
C CYS A 15 13.45 10.51 20.50
N TYR A 16 13.43 9.18 20.46
CA TYR A 16 12.19 8.42 20.42
C TYR A 16 11.36 8.55 21.71
N VAL A 17 10.06 8.33 21.57
CA VAL A 17 9.10 8.27 22.67
C VAL A 17 8.40 6.92 22.58
N THR A 18 8.40 6.17 23.67
CA THR A 18 7.79 4.82 23.71
C THR A 18 6.30 4.91 24.06
N PRO A 19 5.50 3.85 23.80
CA PRO A 19 4.10 3.82 24.23
C PRO A 19 3.90 3.99 25.74
N LYS A 20 4.92 3.69 26.56
CA LYS A 20 4.88 3.82 28.03
C LYS A 20 5.38 5.15 28.58
N GLU A 21 5.68 6.12 27.72
CA GLU A 21 6.07 7.45 28.18
C GLU A 21 5.03 8.01 29.17
N HIS A 22 5.51 8.51 30.31
CA HIS A 22 4.70 8.97 31.46
C HIS A 22 3.91 7.89 32.22
N LEU A 23 4.06 6.61 31.89
CA LEU A 23 3.33 5.50 32.53
C LEU A 23 4.24 4.51 33.26
N GLY A 24 5.47 4.31 32.76
CA GLY A 24 6.43 3.42 33.41
C GLY A 24 7.63 3.09 32.54
N LEU A 25 8.47 2.16 32.99
CA LEU A 25 9.63 1.72 32.23
C LEU A 25 9.21 0.87 31.02
N PRO A 26 9.78 1.14 29.82
CA PRO A 26 9.49 0.36 28.62
C PRO A 26 10.04 -1.06 28.72
N ASN A 27 9.31 -2.02 28.19
CA ASN A 27 9.79 -3.38 27.94
C ASN A 27 10.36 -3.48 26.51
N ARG A 28 10.80 -4.68 26.10
CA ARG A 28 11.37 -4.93 24.77
C ARG A 28 10.44 -4.52 23.63
N GLU A 29 9.15 -4.78 23.74
CA GLU A 29 8.18 -4.46 22.70
C GLU A 29 7.92 -2.95 22.62
N ASP A 30 7.79 -2.28 23.77
CA ASP A 30 7.64 -0.82 23.83
C ASP A 30 8.81 -0.10 23.15
N VAL A 31 10.03 -0.63 23.33
CA VAL A 31 11.24 -0.13 22.67
C VAL A 31 11.17 -0.36 21.16
N LYS A 32 10.78 -1.56 20.70
CA LYS A 32 10.62 -1.87 19.26
C LYS A 32 9.63 -0.89 18.61
N GLN A 33 8.45 -0.74 19.19
CA GLN A 33 7.39 0.15 18.69
C GLN A 33 7.86 1.61 18.60
N GLY A 34 8.54 2.10 19.65
CA GLY A 34 9.10 3.46 19.65
C GLY A 34 10.15 3.66 18.53
N ILE A 35 11.05 2.70 18.34
CA ILE A 35 12.09 2.76 17.30
C ILE A 35 11.45 2.77 15.92
N ILE A 36 10.51 1.87 15.63
CA ILE A 36 9.84 1.79 14.32
C ILE A 36 9.07 3.09 14.04
N ALA A 37 8.32 3.61 15.01
CA ALA A 37 7.60 4.87 14.86
C ALA A 37 8.52 6.05 14.53
N TYR A 38 9.69 6.12 15.16
CA TYR A 38 10.66 7.18 14.89
C TYR A 38 11.47 6.98 13.61
N LYS A 39 11.72 5.73 13.17
CA LYS A 39 12.26 5.45 11.84
C LYS A 39 11.28 5.91 10.75
N ILE A 40 9.97 5.70 10.93
CA ILE A 40 8.94 6.23 10.01
C ILE A 40 9.00 7.76 9.99
N ALA A 41 9.02 8.40 11.17
CA ALA A 41 9.05 9.86 11.27
C ALA A 41 10.31 10.48 10.63
N ALA A 42 11.48 9.89 10.88
CA ALA A 42 12.75 10.31 10.28
C ALA A 42 12.75 10.14 8.77
N HIS A 43 12.30 8.97 8.27
CA HIS A 43 12.20 8.71 6.84
C HIS A 43 11.24 9.68 6.13
N ALA A 44 10.07 9.93 6.72
CA ALA A 44 9.12 10.92 6.20
C ALA A 44 9.74 12.32 6.12
N ALA A 45 10.52 12.71 7.13
CA ALA A 45 11.27 13.96 7.10
C ALA A 45 12.35 13.98 6.00
N ASP A 46 13.09 12.89 5.80
CA ASP A 46 14.10 12.79 4.75
C ASP A 46 13.48 12.92 3.35
N VAL A 47 12.33 12.30 3.11
CA VAL A 47 11.55 12.43 1.88
C VAL A 47 11.06 13.87 1.68
N ALA A 48 10.49 14.49 2.72
CA ALA A 48 10.00 15.88 2.65
C ALA A 48 11.12 16.91 2.40
N ARG A 49 12.35 16.59 2.82
CA ARG A 49 13.57 17.37 2.56
C ARG A 49 14.21 17.06 1.22
N GLN A 50 13.62 16.16 0.42
CA GLN A 50 14.14 15.73 -0.87
C GLN A 50 15.59 15.24 -0.79
N ARG A 51 15.93 14.50 0.27
CA ARG A 51 17.28 13.95 0.39
C ARG A 51 17.55 12.95 -0.74
N PRO A 52 18.76 12.96 -1.33
CA PRO A 52 19.12 12.01 -2.38
C PRO A 52 18.90 10.56 -1.91
N GLY A 53 18.21 9.77 -2.74
CA GLY A 53 17.91 8.36 -2.47
C GLY A 53 16.86 8.07 -1.40
N ALA A 54 16.29 9.10 -0.75
CA ALA A 54 15.32 8.91 0.32
C ALA A 54 14.04 8.20 -0.13
N ARG A 55 13.70 8.29 -1.42
CA ARG A 55 12.51 7.64 -2.01
C ARG A 55 12.77 6.27 -2.61
N ASP A 56 14.02 5.86 -2.76
CA ASP A 56 14.36 4.66 -3.53
C ASP A 56 13.70 3.41 -2.91
N ARG A 57 13.74 3.29 -1.58
CA ARG A 57 13.07 2.21 -0.83
C ARG A 57 11.56 2.25 -1.01
N ASP A 58 10.94 3.44 -0.95
CA ASP A 58 9.49 3.62 -1.09
C ASP A 58 9.02 3.22 -2.48
N ASP A 59 9.74 3.67 -3.50
CA ASP A 59 9.43 3.39 -4.89
C ASP A 59 9.64 1.89 -5.20
N GLU A 60 10.68 1.26 -4.64
CA GLU A 60 10.91 -0.19 -4.78
C GLU A 60 9.84 -1.02 -4.05
N LEU A 61 9.51 -0.66 -2.81
CA LEU A 61 8.46 -1.32 -2.03
C LEU A 61 7.10 -1.17 -2.74
N SER A 62 6.81 0.00 -3.31
CA SER A 62 5.58 0.25 -4.05
C SER A 62 5.52 -0.54 -5.35
N ARG A 63 6.65 -0.73 -6.05
CA ARG A 63 6.75 -1.62 -7.21
C ARG A 63 6.47 -3.07 -6.82
N ALA A 64 7.13 -3.58 -5.78
CA ALA A 64 6.90 -4.93 -5.27
C ALA A 64 5.43 -5.15 -4.87
N ARG A 65 4.82 -4.16 -4.22
CA ARG A 65 3.38 -4.18 -3.89
C ARG A 65 2.49 -4.28 -5.11
N PHE A 66 2.77 -3.47 -6.15
CA PHE A 66 1.97 -3.45 -7.37
C PHE A 66 2.11 -4.75 -8.17
N SER A 67 3.31 -5.34 -8.20
CA SER A 67 3.58 -6.61 -8.88
C SER A 67 3.25 -7.85 -8.05
N PHE A 68 2.66 -7.67 -6.86
CA PHE A 68 2.33 -8.75 -5.92
C PHE A 68 3.53 -9.62 -5.51
N ASP A 69 4.74 -9.05 -5.49
CA ASP A 69 5.91 -9.68 -4.89
C ASP A 69 5.85 -9.47 -3.37
N TRP A 70 5.05 -10.31 -2.71
CA TRP A 70 4.81 -10.23 -1.27
C TRP A 70 6.09 -10.38 -0.47
N LYS A 71 6.97 -11.32 -0.86
CA LYS A 71 8.23 -11.58 -0.17
C LYS A 71 9.14 -10.35 -0.24
N ARG A 72 9.29 -9.76 -1.43
CA ARG A 72 10.07 -8.52 -1.59
C ARG A 72 9.44 -7.34 -0.84
N GLN A 73 8.11 -7.23 -0.84
CA GLN A 73 7.41 -6.19 -0.08
C GLN A 73 7.70 -6.29 1.44
N PHE A 74 7.70 -7.51 2.00
CA PHE A 74 8.02 -7.71 3.42
C PHE A 74 9.47 -7.36 3.72
N GLU A 75 10.42 -7.86 2.92
CA GLU A 75 11.85 -7.57 3.06
C GLU A 75 12.17 -6.07 3.07
N LEU A 76 11.51 -5.30 2.22
CA LEU A 76 11.72 -3.85 2.10
C LEU A 76 11.05 -3.03 3.21
N SER A 77 10.17 -3.63 3.99
CA SER A 77 9.47 -2.94 5.07
C SER A 77 10.41 -2.63 6.25
N LEU A 78 9.98 -1.71 7.12
CA LEU A 78 10.77 -1.37 8.30
C LEU A 78 10.77 -2.47 9.37
N ASP A 79 9.80 -3.39 9.31
CA ASP A 79 9.58 -4.49 10.24
C ASP A 79 9.01 -5.71 9.47
N PRO A 80 9.88 -6.46 8.77
CA PRO A 80 9.46 -7.56 7.89
C PRO A 80 8.64 -8.64 8.59
N GLU A 81 9.01 -8.98 9.83
CA GLU A 81 8.33 -10.00 10.63
C GLU A 81 6.87 -9.60 10.89
N THR A 82 6.63 -8.35 11.28
CA THR A 82 5.27 -7.86 11.53
C THR A 82 4.46 -7.72 10.24
N ALA A 83 5.08 -7.25 9.15
CA ALA A 83 4.40 -7.14 7.86
C ALA A 83 3.93 -8.52 7.34
N GLN A 84 4.79 -9.54 7.45
CA GLN A 84 4.44 -10.91 7.09
C GLN A 84 3.37 -11.48 8.03
N ALA A 85 3.53 -11.32 9.34
CA ALA A 85 2.57 -11.82 10.32
C ALA A 85 1.15 -11.29 10.06
N PHE A 86 0.99 -10.00 9.79
CA PHE A 86 -0.33 -9.39 9.51
C PHE A 86 -0.97 -9.90 8.21
N HIS A 87 -0.18 -10.19 7.18
CA HIS A 87 -0.70 -10.84 5.99
C HIS A 87 -1.17 -12.27 6.32
N ASP A 88 -0.34 -13.01 7.06
CA ASP A 88 -0.50 -14.43 7.31
C ASP A 88 -1.59 -14.75 8.34
N GLU A 89 -2.02 -13.77 9.13
CA GLU A 89 -3.20 -13.87 10.01
C GLU A 89 -4.46 -14.34 9.25
N THR A 90 -4.57 -14.01 7.96
CA THR A 90 -5.74 -14.37 7.13
C THR A 90 -5.38 -15.25 5.94
N LEU A 91 -4.14 -15.18 5.45
CA LEU A 91 -3.66 -15.91 4.27
C LEU A 91 -2.30 -16.59 4.58
N PRO A 92 -2.27 -17.59 5.49
CA PRO A 92 -1.04 -18.16 6.01
C PRO A 92 -0.29 -19.04 5.01
N GLU A 93 -0.99 -19.65 4.06
CA GLU A 93 -0.38 -20.60 3.12
C GLU A 93 0.65 -19.90 2.20
N GLU A 94 1.76 -20.58 1.91
CA GLU A 94 2.84 -20.04 1.07
C GLU A 94 2.34 -19.65 -0.34
N GLY A 95 1.33 -20.37 -0.87
CA GLY A 95 0.74 -20.05 -2.17
C GLY A 95 0.11 -18.65 -2.23
N PHE A 96 -0.32 -18.09 -1.10
CA PHE A 96 -0.85 -16.72 -1.08
C PHE A 96 0.24 -15.65 -1.22
N LYS A 97 1.53 -16.00 -1.10
CA LYS A 97 2.65 -15.08 -1.37
C LYS A 97 2.89 -14.86 -2.86
N GLU A 98 2.17 -15.58 -3.71
CA GLU A 98 2.13 -15.41 -5.16
C GLU A 98 0.77 -14.88 -5.63
N ALA A 99 -0.17 -14.64 -4.70
CA ALA A 99 -1.52 -14.24 -5.05
C ALA A 99 -1.59 -12.76 -5.45
N ALA A 100 -2.29 -12.48 -6.55
CA ALA A 100 -2.60 -11.14 -7.02
C ALA A 100 -3.75 -10.45 -6.24
N PHE A 101 -3.81 -10.67 -4.92
CA PHE A 101 -4.78 -10.06 -4.00
C PHE A 101 -4.35 -10.29 -2.54
N CYS A 102 -4.99 -9.57 -1.62
CA CYS A 102 -4.98 -9.88 -0.18
C CYS A 102 -6.41 -10.03 0.35
N SER A 103 -6.55 -10.38 1.63
CA SER A 103 -7.84 -10.58 2.29
C SER A 103 -8.72 -9.33 2.34
N MET A 104 -8.14 -8.12 2.25
CA MET A 104 -8.89 -6.86 2.31
C MET A 104 -9.92 -6.70 1.19
N CYS A 105 -9.58 -7.10 -0.04
CA CYS A 105 -10.47 -6.98 -1.21
C CYS A 105 -10.80 -8.34 -1.85
N GLY A 106 -9.99 -9.36 -1.56
CA GLY A 106 -10.10 -10.67 -2.17
C GLY A 106 -9.77 -10.67 -3.68
N PRO A 107 -9.88 -11.85 -4.32
CA PRO A 107 -9.43 -12.05 -5.70
C PRO A 107 -10.22 -11.26 -6.74
N LYS A 108 -11.48 -10.94 -6.46
CA LYS A 108 -12.40 -10.32 -7.43
C LYS A 108 -12.37 -8.79 -7.44
N PHE A 109 -11.93 -8.16 -6.36
CA PHE A 109 -12.07 -6.70 -6.18
C PHE A 109 -10.75 -5.99 -5.88
N CYS A 110 -9.60 -6.68 -6.00
CA CYS A 110 -8.30 -6.04 -5.83
C CYS A 110 -8.05 -5.00 -6.93
N SER A 111 -7.90 -3.73 -6.53
CA SER A 111 -7.72 -2.60 -7.44
C SER A 111 -6.44 -2.68 -8.27
N MET A 112 -5.32 -3.10 -7.66
CA MET A 112 -4.03 -3.22 -8.36
C MET A 112 -4.07 -4.33 -9.42
N ASN A 113 -4.74 -5.45 -9.12
CA ASN A 113 -4.90 -6.55 -10.07
C ASN A 113 -5.75 -6.11 -11.27
N HIS A 114 -6.88 -5.43 -11.02
CA HIS A 114 -7.68 -4.84 -12.09
C HIS A 114 -6.89 -3.83 -12.92
N SER A 115 -6.11 -2.96 -12.26
CA SER A 115 -5.25 -2.00 -12.96
C SER A 115 -4.22 -2.70 -13.85
N SER A 116 -3.59 -3.78 -13.38
CA SER A 116 -2.66 -4.59 -14.18
C SER A 116 -3.36 -5.18 -15.42
N LYS A 117 -4.54 -5.77 -15.25
CA LYS A 117 -5.32 -6.34 -16.36
C LYS A 117 -5.73 -5.28 -17.38
N THR A 118 -6.05 -4.06 -16.96
CA THR A 118 -6.36 -2.97 -17.91
C THR A 118 -5.16 -2.53 -18.74
N GLN A 119 -3.93 -2.75 -18.29
CA GLN A 119 -2.72 -2.46 -19.09
C GLN A 119 -2.47 -3.52 -20.17
N GLU A 120 -2.90 -4.76 -19.92
CA GLU A 120 -2.83 -5.87 -20.89
C GLU A 120 -3.97 -5.82 -21.90
N PHE A 121 -5.08 -5.15 -21.56
CA PHE A 121 -6.29 -5.07 -22.38
C PHE A 121 -6.06 -4.25 -23.65
N THR A 122 -6.09 -4.92 -24.79
CA THR A 122 -5.83 -4.33 -26.11
C THR A 122 -7.07 -3.64 -26.68
N GLU A 123 -6.87 -2.72 -27.65
CA GLU A 123 -7.97 -2.11 -28.40
C GLU A 123 -8.84 -3.17 -29.12
N ALA A 124 -8.24 -4.28 -29.55
CA ALA A 124 -8.96 -5.38 -30.18
C ALA A 124 -9.89 -6.13 -29.21
N GLU A 125 -9.44 -6.36 -27.97
CA GLU A 125 -10.25 -6.97 -26.91
C GLU A 125 -11.37 -6.02 -26.47
N ALA A 126 -11.11 -4.72 -26.39
CA ALA A 126 -12.13 -3.71 -26.15
C ALA A 126 -13.19 -3.68 -27.25
N ALA A 127 -12.76 -3.71 -28.52
CA ALA A 127 -13.67 -3.79 -29.66
C ALA A 127 -14.49 -5.09 -29.65
N ALA A 128 -13.91 -6.22 -29.27
CA ALA A 128 -14.60 -7.50 -29.17
C ALA A 128 -15.68 -7.50 -28.07
N VAL A 129 -15.40 -6.91 -26.89
CA VAL A 129 -16.40 -6.77 -25.83
C VAL A 129 -17.54 -5.84 -26.25
N LEU A 130 -17.23 -4.71 -26.88
CA LEU A 130 -18.25 -3.79 -27.41
C LEU A 130 -19.10 -4.46 -28.48
N ALA A 131 -18.50 -5.25 -29.37
CA ALA A 131 -19.22 -6.03 -30.38
C ALA A 131 -20.09 -7.13 -29.77
N ALA A 132 -19.63 -7.79 -28.71
CA ALA A 132 -20.42 -8.80 -27.99
C ALA A 132 -21.58 -8.18 -27.18
N ALA A 133 -21.40 -6.97 -26.66
CA ALA A 133 -22.43 -6.21 -25.96
C ALA A 133 -23.39 -5.47 -26.92
N ALA A 134 -23.08 -5.38 -28.21
CA ALA A 134 -23.92 -4.78 -29.24
C ALA A 134 -25.16 -5.64 -29.52
N GLY A 135 -26.12 -5.61 -28.60
CA GLY A 135 -27.36 -6.36 -28.68
C GLY A 135 -28.07 -6.49 -27.32
N GLU A 136 -27.34 -6.39 -26.21
CA GLU A 136 -27.93 -6.38 -24.87
C GLU A 136 -28.05 -4.95 -24.36
N HIS A 137 -29.27 -4.45 -24.24
CA HIS A 137 -29.53 -3.15 -23.61
C HIS A 137 -29.29 -3.27 -22.10
N LEU A 138 -28.03 -3.21 -21.67
CA LEU A 138 -27.62 -3.48 -20.28
C LEU A 138 -28.16 -2.44 -19.28
N VAL A 139 -28.47 -1.23 -19.75
CA VAL A 139 -29.13 -0.20 -18.95
C VAL A 139 -30.17 0.50 -19.82
N ASN A 140 -31.44 0.39 -19.43
CA ASN A 140 -32.55 1.09 -20.09
C ASN A 140 -32.71 2.46 -19.43
N ILE A 141 -31.91 3.44 -19.86
CA ILE A 141 -32.04 4.83 -19.40
C ILE A 141 -33.22 5.42 -20.18
N PRO A 142 -34.33 5.82 -19.53
CA PRO A 142 -35.42 6.50 -20.22
C PRO A 142 -34.88 7.79 -20.83
N GLU A 143 -35.19 8.03 -22.11
CA GLU A 143 -34.89 9.33 -22.72
C GLU A 143 -35.55 10.45 -21.90
N PRO A 144 -34.83 11.55 -21.61
CA PRO A 144 -35.45 12.68 -20.95
C PRO A 144 -36.59 13.18 -21.84
N ALA A 145 -37.81 13.19 -21.28
CA ALA A 145 -38.98 13.72 -21.97
C ALA A 145 -38.63 15.10 -22.55
N SER A 146 -38.77 15.23 -23.87
CA SER A 146 -38.63 16.50 -24.58
C SER A 146 -39.66 17.46 -23.97
N GLY A 147 -39.19 18.36 -23.12
CA GLY A 147 -40.02 19.42 -22.53
C GLY A 147 -40.46 20.37 -23.64
N ASP A 148 -41.79 20.47 -23.81
CA ASP A 148 -42.47 21.58 -24.47
C ASP A 148 -42.33 22.88 -23.65
#